data_AF-A0A2V6NG48-F1
#
_entry.id   AF-A0A2V6NG48-F1
#
_cell.length_a   1.000
_cell.length_b   1.000
_cell.length_c   1.000
_cell.angle_alpha   90.00
_cell.angle_beta   90.00
_cell.angle_gamma   90.00
#
_symmetry.space_group_name_H-M   'P 1'
#
loop_
_entity.id
_entity.type
_entity.pdbx_description
1 polymer ?
#
loop_
_entity_poly.entity_id
_entity_poly.type
_entity_poly.pdbx_seq_one_letter_code
_entity_poly.pdbx_strand_id
1 'polypeptide(L)'
;GWQSEAVDLWWLAAKDPINAEKTLRMLYDFYASRRDTQELYRVLVHLEKVRPTDLSVRNNLAQISLLLNLNSDQAYRAVREVYEQEPKNPDYAATYAFSLYLQGDVKKALQALAGFSEAELERPQIAAYYGVLLANIGDFSRAAKFLDLGEKANLLPEEKKLVEKAQLTVAQR
;
A
#
# COMPACT_ATOMS: atom_id res chain seq x y z
N GLY A 1 6.58 -28.55 -7.06
CA GLY A 1 7.50 -28.86 -5.95
C GLY A 1 6.86 -28.35 -4.69
N TRP A 2 6.67 -29.21 -3.68
CA TRP A 2 5.63 -29.19 -2.61
C TRP A 2 4.94 -27.86 -2.24
N GLN A 3 5.64 -26.73 -2.20
CA GLN A 3 5.06 -25.42 -1.96
C GLN A 3 4.11 -24.97 -3.08
N SER A 4 4.40 -25.26 -4.35
CA SER A 4 3.50 -24.91 -5.46
C SER A 4 2.20 -25.71 -5.39
N GLU A 5 2.28 -27.00 -5.08
CA GLU A 5 1.11 -27.88 -4.94
C GLU A 5 0.23 -27.43 -3.76
N ALA A 6 0.82 -26.97 -2.66
CA ALA A 6 0.07 -26.43 -1.52
C ALA A 6 -0.70 -25.14 -1.88
N VAL A 7 -0.06 -24.24 -2.64
CA VAL A 7 -0.70 -23.00 -3.11
C VAL A 7 -1.85 -23.29 -4.05
N ASP A 8 -1.70 -24.26 -4.97
CA ASP A 8 -2.78 -24.67 -5.86
C ASP A 8 -3.98 -25.25 -5.10
N LEU A 9 -3.72 -26.05 -4.05
CA LEU A 9 -4.76 -26.56 -3.17
C LEU A 9 -5.47 -25.44 -2.40
N TRP A 10 -4.75 -24.41 -1.95
CA TRP A 10 -5.36 -23.24 -1.34
C TRP A 10 -6.21 -22.44 -2.33
N TRP A 11 -5.74 -22.23 -3.56
CA TRP A 11 -6.57 -21.60 -4.60
C TRP A 11 -7.82 -22.42 -4.94
N LEU A 12 -7.74 -23.75 -4.89
CA LEU A 12 -8.90 -24.62 -5.06
C LEU A 12 -9.87 -24.51 -3.88
N ALA A 13 -9.37 -24.57 -2.64
CA ALA A 13 -10.17 -24.44 -1.43
C ALA A 13 -10.82 -23.05 -1.30
N ALA A 14 -10.20 -22.00 -1.84
CA ALA A 14 -10.78 -20.66 -1.87
C ALA A 14 -12.05 -20.55 -2.75
N LYS A 15 -12.34 -21.55 -3.60
CA LYS A 15 -13.58 -21.61 -4.39
C LYS A 15 -14.79 -22.06 -3.57
N ASP A 16 -14.57 -22.71 -2.44
CA ASP A 16 -15.64 -23.08 -1.51
C ASP A 16 -15.99 -21.86 -0.64
N PRO A 17 -17.23 -21.33 -0.71
CA PRO A 17 -17.64 -20.16 0.07
C PRO A 17 -17.42 -20.31 1.58
N ILE A 18 -17.47 -21.54 2.11
CA ILE A 18 -17.27 -21.80 3.55
C ILE A 18 -15.82 -21.52 3.96
N ASN A 19 -14.88 -21.89 3.10
CA ASN A 19 -13.44 -21.80 3.37
C ASN A 19 -12.77 -20.59 2.71
N ALA A 20 -13.49 -19.86 1.85
CA ALA A 20 -12.96 -18.82 0.98
C ALA A 20 -12.14 -17.78 1.74
N GLU A 21 -12.72 -17.11 2.74
CA GLU A 21 -12.03 -16.03 3.44
C GLU A 21 -10.75 -16.51 4.12
N LYS A 22 -10.84 -17.56 4.93
CA LYS A 22 -9.70 -18.08 5.70
C LYS A 22 -8.57 -18.46 4.75
N THR A 23 -8.90 -19.14 3.67
CA THR A 23 -7.92 -19.61 2.69
C THR A 23 -7.30 -18.44 1.92
N LEU A 24 -8.09 -17.43 1.57
CA LEU A 24 -7.59 -16.21 0.94
C LEU A 24 -6.66 -15.41 1.87
N ARG A 25 -6.92 -15.35 3.18
CA ARG A 25 -6.01 -14.73 4.14
C ARG A 25 -4.68 -15.48 4.23
N MET A 26 -4.70 -16.82 4.19
CA MET A 26 -3.46 -17.62 4.13
C MET A 26 -2.67 -17.35 2.85
N LEU A 27 -3.35 -17.25 1.70
CA LEU A 27 -2.72 -16.87 0.43
C LEU A 27 -2.15 -15.44 0.50
N TYR A 28 -2.87 -14.50 1.12
CA TYR A 28 -2.39 -13.14 1.32
C TYR A 28 -1.06 -13.12 2.10
N ASP A 29 -1.01 -13.79 3.26
CA ASP A 29 0.19 -13.85 4.09
C ASP A 29 1.36 -14.53 3.34
N PHE A 30 1.06 -15.59 2.59
CA PHE A 30 2.04 -16.30 1.77
C PHE A 30 2.67 -15.40 0.70
N TYR A 31 1.86 -14.65 -0.05
CA TYR A 31 2.36 -13.76 -1.10
C TYR A 31 2.97 -12.46 -0.53
N ALA A 32 2.46 -11.96 0.60
CA ALA A 32 3.05 -10.83 1.32
C ALA A 32 4.47 -11.14 1.82
N SER A 33 4.70 -12.37 2.33
CA SER A 33 6.03 -12.82 2.74
C SER A 33 7.05 -12.89 1.57
N ARG A 34 6.55 -13.09 0.35
CA ARG A 34 7.34 -13.12 -0.89
C ARG A 34 7.39 -11.77 -1.60
N ARG A 35 6.63 -10.78 -1.12
CA ARG A 35 6.45 -9.47 -1.76
C ARG A 35 5.99 -9.61 -3.22
N ASP A 36 5.11 -10.59 -3.47
CA ASP A 36 4.55 -10.86 -4.78
C ASP A 36 3.31 -9.98 -5.00
N THR A 37 3.53 -8.77 -5.50
CA THR A 37 2.48 -7.76 -5.69
C THR A 37 1.37 -8.23 -6.64
N GLN A 38 1.71 -9.01 -7.66
CA GLN A 38 0.76 -9.51 -8.65
C GLN A 38 -0.19 -10.55 -8.04
N GLU A 39 0.33 -11.50 -7.28
CA GLU A 39 -0.52 -12.49 -6.63
C GLU A 39 -1.28 -11.89 -5.43
N LEU A 40 -0.72 -10.90 -4.73
CA LEU A 40 -1.46 -10.12 -3.74
C LEU A 40 -2.67 -9.40 -4.35
N TYR A 41 -2.50 -8.79 -5.53
CA TYR A 41 -3.63 -8.19 -6.26
C TYR A 41 -4.73 -9.22 -6.50
N ARG A 42 -4.37 -10.39 -7.02
CA ARG A 42 -5.31 -11.48 -7.29
C ARG A 42 -6.05 -11.91 -6.01
N VAL A 43 -5.34 -12.11 -4.91
CA VAL A 43 -5.95 -12.47 -3.61
C VAL A 43 -6.93 -11.39 -3.14
N LEU A 44 -6.53 -10.12 -3.22
CA LEU A 44 -7.37 -9.01 -2.76
C LEU A 44 -8.64 -8.82 -3.60
N VAL A 45 -8.58 -9.05 -4.91
CA VAL A 45 -9.78 -9.08 -5.78
C VAL A 45 -10.79 -10.14 -5.31
N HIS A 46 -10.30 -11.29 -4.84
CA HIS A 46 -11.17 -12.33 -4.29
C HIS A 46 -11.64 -12.00 -2.86
N LEU A 47 -10.77 -11.43 -2.02
CA LEU A 47 -11.16 -11.00 -0.67
C LEU A 47 -12.22 -9.90 -0.70
N GLU A 48 -12.14 -8.94 -1.62
CA GLU A 48 -13.14 -7.87 -1.73
C GLU A 48 -14.53 -8.43 -2.04
N LYS A 49 -14.63 -9.50 -2.84
CA LYS A 49 -15.91 -10.18 -3.11
C LYS A 49 -16.50 -10.85 -1.88
N VAL A 50 -15.66 -11.41 -1.02
CA VAL A 50 -16.08 -12.10 0.21
C VAL A 50 -16.31 -11.12 1.37
N ARG A 51 -15.59 -10.00 1.38
CA ARG A 51 -15.60 -8.96 2.40
C ARG A 51 -15.74 -7.55 1.78
N PRO A 52 -16.86 -7.24 1.11
CA PRO A 52 -17.02 -5.99 0.36
C PRO A 52 -17.09 -4.73 1.25
N THR A 53 -17.37 -4.90 2.54
CA THR A 53 -17.42 -3.80 3.52
C THR A 53 -16.15 -3.68 4.36
N ASP A 54 -15.16 -4.53 4.15
CA ASP A 54 -13.88 -4.47 4.86
C ASP A 54 -13.01 -3.37 4.23
N LEU A 55 -12.91 -2.24 4.94
CA LEU A 55 -12.16 -1.07 4.47
C LEU A 55 -10.67 -1.38 4.30
N SER A 56 -10.09 -2.28 5.10
CA SER A 56 -8.68 -2.65 4.96
C SER A 56 -8.45 -3.44 3.67
N VAL A 57 -9.36 -4.36 3.33
CA VAL A 57 -9.30 -5.09 2.04
C VAL A 57 -9.44 -4.12 0.87
N ARG A 58 -10.41 -3.19 0.93
CA ARG A 58 -10.60 -2.18 -0.12
C ARG A 58 -9.40 -1.26 -0.27
N ASN A 59 -8.83 -0.77 0.84
CA ASN A 59 -7.64 0.07 0.83
C ASN A 59 -6.44 -0.66 0.21
N ASN A 60 -6.16 -1.88 0.67
CA ASN A 60 -5.01 -2.66 0.19
C ASN A 60 -5.17 -3.04 -1.28
N LEU A 61 -6.38 -3.40 -1.72
CA LEU A 61 -6.64 -3.68 -3.13
C LEU A 61 -6.36 -2.44 -3.98
N ALA A 62 -6.84 -1.28 -3.54
CA ALA A 62 -6.65 -0.04 -4.26
C ALA A 62 -5.17 0.42 -4.25
N GLN A 63 -4.46 0.29 -3.12
CA GLN A 63 -3.03 0.53 -3.03
C GLN A 63 -2.24 -0.31 -4.04
N ILE A 64 -2.49 -1.63 -4.07
CA ILE A 64 -1.80 -2.53 -4.99
C ILE A 64 -2.18 -2.25 -6.44
N SER A 65 -3.45 -1.92 -6.70
CA SER A 65 -3.92 -1.49 -8.02
C SER A 65 -3.14 -0.25 -8.51
N LEU A 66 -2.91 0.73 -7.63
CA LEU A 66 -2.11 1.92 -7.96
C LEU A 66 -0.62 1.58 -8.19
N LEU A 67 -0.02 0.74 -7.35
CA LEU A 67 1.38 0.30 -7.52
C LEU A 67 1.59 -0.42 -8.85
N LEU A 68 0.64 -1.26 -9.26
CA LEU A 68 0.68 -2.01 -10.51
C LEU A 68 0.13 -1.24 -11.72
N ASN A 69 -0.39 -0.03 -11.52
CA ASN A 69 -1.10 0.75 -12.54
C ASN A 69 -2.26 -0.04 -13.21
N LEU A 70 -3.04 -0.75 -12.40
CA LEU A 70 -4.21 -1.53 -12.82
C LEU A 70 -5.49 -0.81 -12.37
N ASN A 71 -6.46 -0.64 -13.27
CA ASN A 71 -7.77 -0.05 -12.96
C ASN A 71 -7.68 1.27 -12.15
N SER A 72 -6.69 2.12 -12.48
CA SER A 72 -6.27 3.24 -11.65
C SER A 72 -7.42 4.20 -11.30
N ASP A 73 -8.36 4.44 -12.22
CA ASP A 73 -9.56 5.28 -11.94
C ASP A 73 -10.43 4.73 -10.81
N GLN A 74 -10.63 3.40 -10.76
CA GLN A 74 -11.36 2.76 -9.68
C GLN A 74 -10.56 2.79 -8.38
N ALA A 75 -9.24 2.57 -8.47
CA ALA A 75 -8.35 2.59 -7.33
C ALA A 75 -8.32 3.98 -6.67
N TYR A 76 -8.22 5.06 -7.46
CA TYR A 76 -8.27 6.44 -6.98
C TYR A 76 -9.58 6.77 -6.24
N ARG A 77 -10.72 6.29 -6.75
CA ARG A 77 -11.99 6.45 -6.04
C ARG A 77 -12.01 5.67 -4.73
N ALA A 78 -11.57 4.41 -4.76
CA ALA A 78 -11.61 3.54 -3.59
C ALA A 78 -10.74 4.05 -2.42
N VAL A 79 -9.49 4.46 -2.67
CA VAL A 79 -8.62 5.01 -1.60
C VAL A 79 -9.19 6.30 -1.00
N ARG A 80 -9.80 7.15 -1.83
CA ARG A 80 -10.47 8.36 -1.37
C ARG A 80 -11.66 8.03 -0.48
N GLU A 81 -12.55 7.14 -0.92
CA GLU A 81 -13.73 6.71 -0.17
C GLU A 81 -13.38 6.05 1.16
N VAL A 82 -12.30 5.25 1.20
CA VAL A 82 -11.82 4.63 2.44
C VAL A 82 -11.27 5.68 3.40
N TYR A 83 -10.45 6.62 2.91
CA TYR A 83 -9.95 7.73 3.73
C TYR A 83 -11.09 8.64 4.24
N GLU A 84 -12.09 8.95 3.42
CA GLU A 84 -13.23 9.78 3.83
C GLU A 84 -14.08 9.11 4.93
N GLN A 85 -14.13 7.78 4.97
CA GLN A 85 -14.82 7.02 6.03
C GLN A 85 -14.02 6.98 7.34
N GLU A 86 -12.69 6.82 7.27
CA GLU A 86 -11.82 6.79 8.45
C GLU A 86 -10.63 7.75 8.31
N PRO A 87 -10.85 9.08 8.33
CA PRO A 87 -9.78 10.06 8.03
C PRO A 87 -8.71 10.14 9.12
N LYS A 88 -8.95 9.53 10.28
CA LYS A 88 -8.00 9.43 11.40
C LYS A 88 -7.19 8.12 11.38
N ASN A 89 -7.38 7.29 10.36
CA ASN A 89 -6.57 6.09 10.18
C ASN A 89 -5.31 6.44 9.37
N PRO A 90 -4.11 6.40 9.98
CA PRO A 90 -2.89 6.85 9.32
C PRO A 90 -2.47 5.96 8.13
N ASP A 91 -2.82 4.68 8.13
CA ASP A 91 -2.51 3.78 7.01
C ASP A 91 -3.35 4.12 5.76
N TYR A 92 -4.63 4.46 5.97
CA TYR A 92 -5.52 4.90 4.89
C TYR A 92 -5.15 6.30 4.39
N ALA A 93 -4.78 7.21 5.29
CA ALA A 93 -4.29 8.52 4.92
C ALA A 93 -3.00 8.45 4.09
N ALA A 94 -2.07 7.56 4.45
CA ALA A 94 -0.84 7.35 3.67
C ALA A 94 -1.13 6.80 2.27
N THR A 95 -2.07 5.85 2.16
CA THR A 95 -2.49 5.30 0.87
C THR A 95 -3.19 6.36 0.01
N TYR A 96 -4.05 7.19 0.61
CA TYR A 96 -4.70 8.30 -0.08
C TYR A 96 -3.69 9.39 -0.51
N ALA A 97 -2.72 9.73 0.35
CA ALA A 97 -1.65 10.65 0.01
C ALA A 97 -0.78 10.13 -1.14
N PHE A 98 -0.46 8.83 -1.15
CA PHE A 98 0.20 8.17 -2.28
C PHE A 98 -0.61 8.32 -3.58
N SER A 99 -1.92 8.12 -3.51
CA SER A 99 -2.80 8.29 -4.68
C SER A 99 -2.79 9.72 -5.23
N LEU A 100 -2.81 10.73 -4.35
CA LEU A 100 -2.74 12.14 -4.72
C LEU A 100 -1.38 12.50 -5.33
N TYR A 101 -0.31 11.91 -4.82
CA TYR A 101 1.03 12.05 -5.39
C TYR A 101 1.11 11.52 -6.82
N LEU A 102 0.54 10.34 -7.10
CA LEU A 102 0.47 9.81 -8.46
C LEU A 102 -0.32 10.71 -9.42
N GLN A 103 -1.31 11.45 -8.89
CA GLN A 103 -2.08 12.45 -9.63
C GLN A 103 -1.36 13.81 -9.77
N GLY A 104 -0.18 13.97 -9.17
CA GLY A 104 0.58 15.22 -9.18
C GLY A 104 0.12 16.26 -8.16
N ASP A 105 -0.85 15.96 -7.29
CA ASP A 105 -1.37 16.87 -6.27
C ASP A 105 -0.65 16.67 -4.92
N VAL A 106 0.66 16.91 -4.92
CA VAL A 106 1.53 16.67 -3.75
C VAL A 106 1.16 17.59 -2.57
N LYS A 107 0.62 18.77 -2.85
CA LYS A 107 0.11 19.67 -1.81
C LYS A 107 -1.04 19.03 -1.02
N LYS A 108 -2.03 18.45 -1.71
CA LYS A 108 -3.11 17.73 -1.02
C LYS A 108 -2.60 16.44 -0.37
N ALA A 109 -1.63 15.76 -0.97
CA ALA A 109 -1.03 14.57 -0.37
C ALA A 109 -0.45 14.87 1.02
N LEU A 110 0.33 15.96 1.15
CA LEU A 110 0.86 16.39 2.44
C LEU A 110 -0.22 16.86 3.41
N GLN A 111 -1.28 17.50 2.90
CA GLN A 111 -2.41 17.92 3.73
C GLN A 111 -3.15 16.73 4.34
N ALA A 112 -3.30 15.61 3.61
CA ALA A 112 -3.91 14.39 4.13
C ALA A 112 -3.11 13.79 5.31
N LEU A 113 -1.81 14.08 5.40
CA LEU A 113 -0.93 13.60 6.46
C LEU A 113 -0.68 14.62 7.57
N ALA A 114 -1.07 15.88 7.39
CA ALA A 114 -0.72 16.98 8.29
C ALA A 114 -1.33 16.88 9.71
N GLY A 115 -2.40 16.09 9.87
CA GLY A 115 -3.09 15.90 11.15
C GLY A 115 -2.50 14.81 12.05
N PHE A 116 -1.55 14.01 11.55
CA PHE A 116 -0.96 12.91 12.30
C PHE A 116 0.25 13.37 13.12
N SER A 117 0.46 12.73 14.26
CA SER A 117 1.64 12.93 15.09
C SER A 117 2.90 12.44 14.39
N GLU A 118 4.06 12.95 14.82
CA GLU A 118 5.34 12.49 14.29
C GLU A 118 5.53 10.98 14.52
N ALA A 119 5.13 10.45 15.67
CA ALA A 119 5.20 9.02 15.96
C ALA A 119 4.37 8.16 14.99
N GLU A 120 3.21 8.65 14.55
CA GLU A 120 2.40 7.97 13.54
C GLU A 120 3.07 8.00 12.16
N LEU A 121 3.65 9.15 11.78
CA LEU A 121 4.34 9.33 10.51
C LEU A 121 5.68 8.57 10.44
N GLU A 122 6.31 8.32 11.58
CA GLU A 122 7.57 7.55 11.69
C GLU A 122 7.37 6.03 11.58
N ARG A 123 6.12 5.55 11.61
CA ARG A 123 5.83 4.13 11.34
C ARG A 123 6.37 3.77 9.95
N PRO A 124 7.21 2.71 9.81
CA PRO A 124 7.94 2.45 8.57
C PRO A 124 7.10 2.48 7.29
N GLN A 125 5.92 1.85 7.27
CA GLN A 125 5.07 1.82 6.07
C GLN A 125 4.60 3.23 5.65
N ILE A 126 4.29 4.10 6.61
CA ILE A 126 3.83 5.46 6.36
C ILE A 126 5.02 6.35 6.01
N ALA A 127 6.13 6.18 6.72
CA ALA A 127 7.38 6.90 6.50
C ALA A 127 7.89 6.74 5.06
N ALA A 128 7.73 5.55 4.46
CA ALA A 128 8.09 5.29 3.07
C ALA A 128 7.39 6.25 2.10
N TYR A 129 6.06 6.38 2.19
CA TYR A 129 5.33 7.34 1.36
C TYR A 129 5.63 8.78 1.75
N TYR A 130 5.66 9.09 3.04
CA TYR A 130 5.88 10.46 3.50
C TYR A 130 7.25 11.01 3.08
N GLY A 131 8.30 10.19 3.18
CA GLY A 131 9.63 10.52 2.69
C GLY A 131 9.68 10.83 1.19
N VAL A 132 8.94 10.06 0.37
CA VAL A 132 8.81 10.31 -1.07
C VAL A 132 8.13 11.66 -1.33
N LEU A 133 7.07 12.00 -0.59
CA LEU A 133 6.38 13.29 -0.72
C LEU A 133 7.30 14.47 -0.34
N LEU A 134 8.03 14.33 0.76
CA LEU A 134 8.98 15.34 1.23
C LEU A 134 10.12 15.57 0.23
N ALA A 135 10.67 14.48 -0.33
CA ALA A 135 11.68 14.57 -1.39
C ALA A 135 11.14 15.30 -2.62
N ASN A 136 9.87 15.08 -2.98
CA ASN A 136 9.24 15.72 -4.14
C ASN A 136 9.10 17.24 -3.99
N ILE A 137 8.82 17.74 -2.78
CA ILE A 137 8.71 19.17 -2.51
C ILE A 137 10.04 19.84 -2.14
N GLY A 138 11.15 19.08 -2.12
CA GLY A 138 12.48 19.60 -1.82
C GLY A 138 12.82 19.73 -0.32
N ASP A 139 12.01 19.16 0.57
CA ASP A 139 12.31 19.09 2.01
C ASP A 139 13.29 17.93 2.29
N PHE A 140 14.50 18.03 1.73
CA PHE A 140 15.46 16.92 1.67
C PHE A 140 15.94 16.47 3.06
N SER A 141 16.04 17.39 4.02
CA SER A 141 16.43 17.07 5.40
C SER A 141 15.44 16.13 6.07
N ARG A 142 14.13 16.46 5.99
CA ARG A 142 13.09 15.58 6.55
C ARG A 142 12.89 14.35 5.68
N ALA A 143 13.00 14.47 4.37
CA ALA A 143 12.92 13.34 3.45
C ALA A 143 13.94 12.25 3.80
N ALA A 144 15.20 12.60 4.06
CA ALA A 144 16.24 11.64 4.45
C ALA A 144 15.82 10.81 5.68
N LYS A 145 15.39 11.50 6.76
CA LYS A 145 14.90 10.84 7.99
C LYS A 145 13.78 9.84 7.70
N PHE A 146 12.75 10.24 6.96
CA PHE A 146 11.57 9.39 6.72
C PHE A 146 11.84 8.29 5.70
N LEU A 147 12.71 8.50 4.72
CA LEU A 147 13.12 7.45 3.78
C LEU A 147 13.91 6.35 4.50
N ASP A 148 14.84 6.71 5.40
CA ASP A 148 15.59 5.74 6.23
C ASP A 148 14.68 4.91 7.15
N LEU A 149 13.62 5.53 7.68
CA LEU A 149 12.58 4.81 8.43
C LEU A 149 11.75 3.92 7.49
N GLY A 150 11.42 4.41 6.31
CA GLY A 150 10.63 3.72 5.29
C GLY A 150 11.29 2.44 4.76
N GLU A 151 12.61 2.43 4.59
CA GLU A 151 13.37 1.25 4.17
C GLU A 151 13.24 0.05 5.13
N LYS A 152 12.90 0.31 6.40
CA LYS A 152 12.70 -0.74 7.41
C LYS A 152 11.35 -1.45 7.26
N ALA A 153 10.45 -0.94 6.41
CA ALA A 153 9.18 -1.58 6.13
C ALA A 153 9.35 -2.84 5.26
N ASN A 154 8.32 -3.70 5.26
CA ASN A 154 8.25 -4.82 4.32
C ASN A 154 7.75 -4.35 2.94
N LEU A 155 8.51 -3.44 2.32
CA LEU A 155 8.13 -2.79 1.06
C LEU A 155 7.94 -3.81 -0.07
N LEU A 156 6.86 -3.64 -0.82
CA LEU A 156 6.66 -4.30 -2.11
C LEU A 156 7.71 -3.78 -3.13
N PRO A 157 8.01 -4.54 -4.20
CA PRO A 157 9.01 -4.13 -5.19
C PRO A 157 8.74 -2.75 -5.81
N GLU A 158 7.48 -2.40 -6.03
CA GLU A 158 7.04 -1.11 -6.55
C GLU A 158 7.26 0.02 -5.54
N GLU A 159 6.91 -0.20 -4.28
CA GLU A 159 7.18 0.76 -3.20
C GLU A 159 8.67 0.98 -3.00
N LYS A 160 9.46 -0.10 -3.03
CA LYS A 160 10.91 -0.04 -2.92
C LYS A 160 11.53 0.84 -4.02
N LYS A 161 11.08 0.69 -5.28
CA LYS A 161 11.53 1.54 -6.39
C LYS A 161 11.18 3.02 -6.17
N LEU A 162 10.02 3.32 -5.57
CA LEU A 162 9.62 4.69 -5.25
C LEU A 162 10.56 5.30 -4.21
N VAL A 163 10.83 4.57 -3.13
CA VAL A 163 11.75 4.99 -2.05
C VAL A 163 13.17 5.20 -2.59
N GLU A 164 13.71 4.24 -3.34
CA GLU A 164 15.06 4.32 -3.94
C GLU A 164 15.20 5.55 -4.85
N LYS A 165 14.18 5.84 -5.68
CA LYS A 165 14.16 7.02 -6.53
C LYS A 165 14.18 8.32 -5.72
N ALA A 166 13.43 8.38 -4.63
CA ALA A 166 13.41 9.54 -3.75
C ALA A 166 14.76 9.73 -3.04
N GLN A 167 15.40 8.66 -2.60
CA GLN A 167 16.73 8.72 -1.98
C GLN A 167 17.80 9.21 -2.96
N LEU A 168 17.80 8.73 -4.21
CA LEU A 168 18.69 9.25 -5.24
C LEU A 168 18.49 10.76 -5.47
N THR A 169 17.24 11.22 -5.40
CA THR A 169 16.92 12.65 -5.52
C THR A 169 17.49 13.45 -4.35
N VAL A 170 17.38 12.92 -3.12
CA VAL A 170 17.93 13.54 -1.91
C VAL A 170 19.46 13.56 -1.95
N ALA A 171 20.12 12.48 -2.37
CA ALA A 171 21.57 12.36 -2.39
C ALA A 171 22.27 13.28 -3.41
N GLN A 172 21.54 13.79 -4.40
CA GLN A 172 22.05 14.71 -5.42
C GLN A 172 21.96 16.19 -5.01
N ARG A 173 21.56 16.49 -3.78
CA ARG A 173 21.25 17.84 -3.28
C ARG A 173 22.15 18.20 -2.11
#